data_AF-A0A099NTF6-F1
#
_entry.id   AF-A0A099NTF6-F1
#
_cell.length_a   1.000
_cell.length_b   1.000
_cell.length_c   1.000
_cell.angle_alpha   90.00
_cell.angle_beta   90.00
_cell.angle_gamma   90.00
#
_symmetry.space_group_name_H-M   'P 1'
#
loop_
_entity.id
_entity.type
_entity.pdbx_description
1 polymer ?
#
loop_
_entity_poly.entity_id
_entity_poly.type
_entity_poly.pdbx_seq_one_letter_code
_entity_poly.pdbx_strand_id
1 'polypeptide(L)' 'VVKSIEIKGSYVGNRKDTAEALDFYTRGLVKSPFKIVGLSELPKVFELMEQGKILGRMVLDTSK' A
#
# COMPACT_ATOMS: atom_id res chain seq x y z
N VAL A 1 3.79 9.77 38.07
CA VAL A 1 4.56 8.97 37.08
C VAL A 1 4.52 9.68 35.74
N VAL A 2 5.65 10.18 35.22
CA VAL A 2 5.74 10.78 33.87
C VAL A 2 6.10 9.65 32.90
N LYS A 3 5.35 9.48 31.82
CA LYS A 3 5.45 8.31 30.92
C LYS A 3 6.47 8.47 29.78
N SER A 4 7.07 9.64 29.61
CA SER A 4 8.08 9.93 28.57
C SER A 4 7.71 9.41 27.17
N ILE A 5 6.45 9.61 26.77
CA ILE A 5 5.95 9.16 25.47
C ILE A 5 6.41 10.14 24.39
N GLU A 6 7.03 9.63 23.34
CA GLU A 6 7.41 10.40 22.15
C GLU A 6 6.38 10.22 21.03
N ILE A 7 6.01 11.31 20.37
CA ILE A 7 5.19 11.30 19.16
C ILE A 7 6.07 11.78 18.01
N LYS A 8 6.31 10.91 17.03
CA LYS A 8 7.17 11.18 15.87
C LYS A 8 6.36 11.10 14.59
N GLY A 9 6.58 12.07 13.69
CA GLY A 9 6.08 11.99 12.33
C GLY A 9 6.95 11.05 11.49
N SER A 10 6.32 10.21 10.68
CA SER A 10 6.98 9.35 9.70
C SER A 10 6.28 9.52 8.36
N TYR A 11 7.05 9.73 7.30
CA TYR A 11 6.53 9.95 5.95
C TYR A 11 6.86 8.76 5.05
N VAL A 12 7.58 8.98 3.95
CA VAL A 12 8.05 7.93 3.05
C VAL A 12 9.47 7.50 3.40
N GLY A 13 9.77 6.23 3.12
CA GLY A 13 11.12 5.69 3.27
C GLY A 13 12.07 6.21 2.18
N ASN A 14 13.36 6.20 2.50
CA ASN A 14 14.42 6.45 1.53
C ASN A 14 14.74 5.17 0.70
N ARG A 15 15.77 5.25 -0.15
CA ARG A 15 16.19 4.13 -1.01
C ARG A 15 16.63 2.88 -0.22
N LYS A 16 17.33 3.06 0.90
CA LYS A 16 17.76 1.97 1.77
C LYS A 16 16.56 1.32 2.45
N ASP A 17 15.65 2.12 3.01
CA ASP A 17 14.43 1.62 3.65
C ASP A 17 13.60 0.77 2.67
N THR A 18 13.52 1.22 1.40
CA THR A 18 12.84 0.49 0.32
C THR A 18 13.52 -0.85 0.03
N ALA A 19 14.86 -0.87 -0.09
CA ALA A 19 15.60 -2.09 -0.35
C ALA A 19 15.40 -3.14 0.75
N GLU A 20 15.46 -2.71 2.01
CA GLU A 20 15.22 -3.57 3.18
C GLU A 20 13.78 -4.07 3.21
N ALA A 21 12.79 -3.21 2.95
CA ALA A 21 11.38 -3.60 2.90
C ALA A 21 11.09 -4.63 1.79
N LEU A 22 11.71 -4.47 0.61
CA LEU A 22 11.59 -5.43 -0.48
C LEU A 22 12.25 -6.77 -0.15
N ASP A 23 13.38 -6.78 0.58
CA ASP A 23 14.02 -8.02 1.01
C ASP A 23 13.06 -8.90 1.84
N PHE A 24 12.34 -8.33 2.81
CA PHE A 24 11.32 -9.08 3.58
C PHE A 24 10.22 -9.67 2.69
N TYR A 25 9.78 -8.91 1.68
CA TYR A 25 8.78 -9.39 0.72
C TYR A 25 9.31 -10.54 -0.14
N THR A 26 10.54 -10.41 -0.67
CA THR A 26 11.17 -11.45 -1.49
C THR A 26 11.42 -12.75 -0.72
N ARG A 27 11.72 -12.66 0.59
CA ARG A 27 11.82 -13.81 1.49
C ARG A 27 10.46 -14.43 1.86
N GLY A 28 9.35 -13.88 1.36
CA GLY A 28 8.00 -14.39 1.60
C GLY A 28 7.47 -14.15 3.02
N LEU A 29 8.15 -13.31 3.81
CA LEU A 29 7.78 -12.98 5.19
C LEU A 29 6.61 -12.00 5.26
N VAL A 30 6.32 -11.30 4.16
CA VAL A 30 5.23 -10.34 4.03
C VAL A 30 4.38 -10.69 2.81
N LYS A 31 3.07 -10.76 2.98
CA LYS A 31 2.09 -10.96 1.90
C LYS A 31 1.01 -9.90 2.01
N SER A 32 0.53 -9.40 0.88
CA SER A 32 -0.58 -8.44 0.82
C SER A 32 -1.69 -9.01 -0.04
N PRO A 33 -2.94 -9.10 0.45
CA PRO A 33 -4.08 -9.43 -0.40
C PRO A 33 -4.41 -8.24 -1.30
N PHE A 34 -4.58 -8.50 -2.59
CA PHE A 34 -4.94 -7.48 -3.58
C PHE A 34 -5.88 -8.05 -4.65
N LYS A 35 -6.59 -7.15 -5.34
CA LYS A 35 -7.42 -7.46 -6.50
C LYS A 35 -6.84 -6.79 -7.73
N ILE A 36 -6.71 -7.54 -8.82
CA ILE A 36 -6.30 -7.01 -10.12
C ILE A 36 -7.53 -6.46 -10.85
N VAL A 37 -7.40 -5.27 -11.43
CA VAL A 37 -8.41 -4.57 -12.25
C VAL A 37 -7.74 -4.04 -13.52
N GLY A 38 -8.47 -3.95 -14.64
CA GLY A 38 -7.91 -3.35 -15.87
C GLY A 38 -7.68 -1.86 -15.70
N LEU A 39 -6.68 -1.30 -16.38
CA LEU A 39 -6.45 0.14 -16.43
C LEU A 39 -7.67 0.88 -17.02
N SER A 40 -8.37 0.24 -17.95
CA SER A 40 -9.65 0.72 -18.49
C SER A 40 -10.73 0.96 -17.42
N GLU A 41 -10.68 0.28 -16.27
CA GLU A 41 -11.62 0.46 -15.16
C GLU A 41 -11.20 1.55 -14.15
N LEU A 42 -10.10 2.26 -14.40
CA LEU A 42 -9.57 3.29 -13.49
C LEU A 42 -10.61 4.31 -13.00
N PRO A 43 -11.52 4.87 -13.84
CA PRO A 43 -12.52 5.83 -13.37
C PRO A 43 -13.42 5.24 -12.26
N LYS A 44 -13.85 3.98 -12.45
CA LYS A 44 -14.69 3.26 -11.47
C LYS A 44 -13.93 2.97 -10.18
N VAL A 45 -12.62 2.72 -10.25
CA VAL A 45 -11.78 2.55 -9.05
C VAL A 45 -11.76 3.83 -8.23
N PHE A 46 -11.62 5.01 -8.87
CA PHE A 46 -11.71 6.29 -8.16
C PHE A 46 -13.08 6.52 -7.51
N GLU A 47 -14.18 6.24 -8.21
CA GLU A 47 -15.53 6.33 -7.64
C GLU A 47 -15.71 5.45 -6.40
N LEU A 48 -15.22 4.20 -6.45
CA LEU A 48 -15.27 3.28 -5.32
C LEU A 48 -14.40 3.75 -4.15
N MET A 49 -13.29 4.44 -4.43
CA MET A 49 -12.38 4.99 -3.44
C MET A 49 -13.04 6.14 -2.68
N GLU A 50 -13.66 7.08 -3.40
CA GLU A 50 -14.40 8.20 -2.82
C GLU A 50 -15.59 7.72 -1.97
N GLN A 51 -16.25 6.64 -2.40
CA GLN A 51 -17.33 5.99 -1.65
C GLN A 51 -16.84 5.14 -0.46
N GLY A 52 -15.53 4.97 -0.27
CA GLY A 52 -14.97 4.12 0.79
C GLY A 52 -15.27 2.63 0.63
N LYS A 53 -15.58 2.16 -0.59
CA LYS A 53 -16.00 0.78 -0.89
C LYS A 53 -14.83 -0.15 -1.26
N ILE A 54 -13.61 0.36 -1.31
CA ILE A 54 -12.42 -0.45 -1.60
C ILE A 54 -12.01 -1.21 -0.33
N LEU A 55 -12.14 -2.53 -0.39
CA LEU A 55 -11.57 -3.43 0.62
C LEU A 55 -10.17 -3.84 0.19
N GLY A 56 -9.15 -3.44 0.95
CA GLY A 56 -7.76 -3.81 0.71
C GLY A 56 -7.10 -3.00 -0.41
N ARG A 57 -6.35 -3.67 -1.29
CA ARG A 57 -5.59 -3.03 -2.38
C ARG A 57 -6.15 -3.41 -3.75
N MET A 58 -6.31 -2.42 -4.62
CA MET A 58 -6.54 -2.63 -6.05
C MET A 58 -5.24 -2.39 -6.81
N VAL A 59 -4.88 -3.30 -7.71
CA VAL A 59 -3.70 -3.20 -8.58
C VAL A 59 -4.19 -3.13 -10.02
N LEU A 60 -3.77 -2.11 -10.75
CA LEU A 60 -4.16 -1.91 -12.14
C LEU A 60 -3.21 -2.67 -13.06
N ASP A 61 -3.77 -3.52 -13.91
CA ASP A 61 -3.08 -4.18 -15.00
C ASP A 61 -2.99 -3.21 -16.19
N THR A 62 -1.79 -2.74 -16.50
CA THR A 62 -1.57 -1.74 -17.56
C THR A 62 -1.68 -2.31 -18.97
N SER A 63 -1.88 -3.63 -19.11
CA SER A 63 -2.07 -4.31 -20.40
C SER A 63 -3.54 -4.48 -20.80
N LYS A 64 -4.49 -4.17 -19.91
CA LYS A 64 -5.95 -4.31 -20.07
C LYS A 64 -6.67 -3.01 -19.77
#